data_AF-A0A962FT45-F1
#
_entry.id   AF-A0A962FT45-F1
#
_cell.length_a   1.000
_cell.length_b   1.000
_cell.length_c   1.000
_cell.angle_alpha   90.00
_cell.angle_beta   90.00
_cell.angle_gamma   90.00
#
_symmetry.space_group_name_H-M   'P 1'
#
loop_
_entity.id
_entity.type
_entity.pdbx_description
1 polymer ?
#
loop_
_entity_poly.entity_id
_entity_poly.type
_entity_poly.pdbx_seq_one_letter_code
_entity_poly.pdbx_strand_id
1 'polypeptide(L)'
;MTYQSAFTESGDVEPPHASSQTAHMLDELQLYGYRPFEDEPDPRPLPEADRAETDISACAETLAALFEDTRLEADTDDLLWSFTHIFHRKLAVLDRALDDNEQAQRRLQREQDGSEVKSLELERLVAEGQSMVERRTALELFRDLAAEGFEHHLGKPWHPRTGSRVSHRNLTAAMIDSRDFI
;
A
#
# COMPACT_ATOMS: atom_id res chain seq x y z
N MET A 1 -73.39 11.12 -5.33
CA MET A 1 -73.15 12.29 -4.45
C MET A 1 -71.74 12.14 -3.90
N THR A 2 -70.76 12.81 -4.48
CA THR A 2 -69.37 12.76 -3.99
C THR A 2 -68.72 14.11 -4.25
N TYR A 3 -68.39 14.82 -3.17
CA TYR A 3 -67.65 16.07 -3.16
C TYR A 3 -66.15 15.81 -2.92
N GLN A 4 -65.38 16.83 -3.26
CA GLN A 4 -63.94 16.91 -3.50
C GLN A 4 -63.08 16.94 -2.21
N SER A 5 -61.90 16.30 -2.32
CA SER A 5 -60.57 16.58 -1.74
C SER A 5 -60.40 17.19 -0.34
N ALA A 6 -59.60 16.54 0.51
CA ALA A 6 -58.68 17.21 1.44
C ALA A 6 -57.44 16.35 1.72
N PHE A 7 -56.28 16.93 1.41
CA PHE A 7 -54.94 16.52 1.78
C PHE A 7 -54.78 16.61 3.31
N THR A 8 -54.13 15.63 3.94
CA THR A 8 -53.44 15.85 5.23
C THR A 8 -52.20 14.97 5.30
N GLU A 9 -51.06 15.63 5.51
CA GLU A 9 -49.73 15.06 5.70
C GLU A 9 -49.72 13.98 6.78
N SER A 10 -48.99 12.90 6.52
CA SER A 10 -48.48 12.02 7.57
C SER A 10 -47.01 11.85 7.25
N GLY A 11 -46.18 12.59 7.99
CA GLY A 11 -44.75 12.73 7.75
C GLY A 11 -44.04 11.38 7.67
N ASP A 12 -43.12 11.33 6.71
CA ASP A 12 -42.03 10.36 6.65
C ASP A 12 -41.32 10.30 8.00
N VAL A 13 -41.57 9.23 8.74
CA VAL A 13 -40.63 8.72 9.73
C VAL A 13 -40.32 7.30 9.27
N GLU A 14 -39.33 7.21 8.38
CA GLU A 14 -38.72 5.93 8.04
C GLU A 14 -38.22 5.29 9.35
N PRO A 15 -38.64 4.05 9.67
CA PRO A 15 -38.21 3.39 10.89
C PRO A 15 -36.67 3.28 10.85
N PRO A 16 -35.96 3.45 11.98
CA PRO A 16 -34.52 3.31 12.01
C PRO A 16 -34.18 1.94 11.45
N HIS A 17 -33.48 1.90 10.31
CA HIS A 17 -33.07 0.65 9.69
C HIS A 17 -32.25 -0.12 10.73
N ALA A 18 -32.85 -1.16 11.32
CA ALA A 18 -32.12 -2.17 12.06
C ALA A 18 -31.08 -2.71 11.08
N SER A 19 -29.80 -2.56 11.43
CA SER A 19 -28.67 -2.96 10.59
C SER A 19 -28.95 -4.31 9.96
N SER A 20 -28.96 -4.36 8.62
CA SER A 20 -29.17 -5.60 7.86
C SER A 20 -28.24 -6.71 8.38
N GLN A 21 -28.63 -7.99 8.31
CA GLN A 21 -27.70 -9.10 8.60
C GLN A 21 -26.42 -9.00 7.78
N THR A 22 -26.47 -8.42 6.58
CA THR A 22 -25.29 -8.07 5.78
C THR A 22 -24.44 -6.98 6.43
N ALA A 23 -25.06 -5.95 7.01
CA ALA A 23 -24.35 -4.92 7.77
C ALA A 23 -23.71 -5.52 9.03
N HIS A 24 -24.39 -6.46 9.71
CA HIS A 24 -23.82 -7.19 10.84
C HIS A 24 -22.68 -8.13 10.44
N MET A 25 -22.77 -8.82 9.30
CA MET A 25 -21.66 -9.60 8.73
C MET A 25 -20.49 -8.71 8.31
N LEU A 26 -20.75 -7.52 7.78
CA LEU A 26 -19.71 -6.53 7.46
C LEU A 26 -19.08 -5.96 8.72
N ASP A 27 -19.85 -5.78 9.79
CA ASP A 27 -19.38 -5.32 11.10
C ASP A 27 -18.56 -6.42 11.80
N GLU A 28 -18.95 -7.69 11.69
CA GLU A 28 -18.13 -8.84 12.12
C GLU A 28 -16.86 -8.98 11.28
N LEU A 29 -16.91 -8.75 9.96
CA LEU A 29 -15.72 -8.67 9.10
C LEU A 29 -14.86 -7.43 9.39
N GLN A 30 -15.40 -6.36 9.99
CA GLN A 30 -14.63 -5.21 10.47
C GLN A 30 -14.02 -5.47 11.85
N LEU A 31 -14.73 -6.18 12.73
CA LEU A 31 -14.26 -6.53 14.06
C LEU A 31 -13.17 -7.63 14.02
N TYR A 32 -13.23 -8.50 13.01
CA TYR A 32 -12.23 -9.54 12.74
C TYR A 32 -11.44 -9.32 11.43
N GLY A 33 -11.53 -8.12 10.86
CA GLY A 33 -10.92 -7.74 9.59
C GLY A 33 -9.47 -7.29 9.70
N TYR A 34 -8.58 -8.16 9.24
CA TYR A 34 -7.18 -7.89 8.90
C TYR A 34 -6.23 -7.71 10.09
N ARG A 35 -5.59 -8.82 10.48
CA ARG A 35 -4.35 -8.82 11.26
C ARG A 35 -3.17 -9.11 10.34
N PRO A 36 -2.33 -8.13 9.99
CA PRO A 36 -0.95 -8.46 9.66
C PRO A 36 -0.36 -9.18 10.89
N PHE A 37 0.38 -10.27 10.67
CA PHE A 37 1.04 -11.11 11.69
C PHE A 37 0.20 -12.21 12.37
N GLU A 38 -0.74 -12.86 11.68
CA GLU A 38 -0.91 -14.30 11.97
C GLU A 38 0.40 -15.01 11.59
N ASP A 39 0.76 -16.07 12.32
CA ASP A 39 2.07 -16.74 12.26
C ASP A 39 2.39 -17.40 10.89
N GLU A 40 1.56 -17.12 9.88
CA GLU A 40 1.60 -17.72 8.56
C GLU A 40 1.90 -16.66 7.47
N PRO A 41 2.79 -16.97 6.50
CA PRO A 41 3.05 -16.09 5.36
C PRO A 41 1.77 -15.79 4.57
N ASP A 42 1.54 -14.52 4.21
CA ASP A 42 0.46 -14.15 3.28
C ASP A 42 0.80 -14.69 1.87
N PRO A 43 0.03 -15.64 1.32
CA PRO A 43 0.40 -16.31 0.08
C PRO A 43 0.02 -15.49 -1.17
N ARG A 44 -0.62 -14.32 -1.01
CA ARG A 44 -1.07 -13.53 -2.16
C ARG A 44 0.14 -12.92 -2.89
N PRO A 45 0.14 -12.96 -4.23
CA PRO A 45 1.24 -12.40 -5.01
C PRO A 45 1.25 -10.87 -4.91
N LEU A 46 2.43 -10.29 -5.12
CA LEU A 46 2.58 -8.86 -5.40
C LEU A 46 1.98 -8.52 -6.77
N PRO A 47 1.62 -7.25 -7.03
CA PRO A 47 1.25 -6.80 -8.37
C PRO A 47 2.37 -7.11 -9.38
N GLU A 48 1.99 -7.62 -10.56
CA GLU A 48 2.91 -7.81 -11.68
C GLU A 48 3.54 -6.48 -12.10
N ALA A 49 4.82 -6.51 -12.48
CA ALA A 49 5.58 -5.29 -12.81
C ALA A 49 4.95 -4.50 -13.97
N ASP A 50 4.59 -5.19 -15.06
CA ASP A 50 3.99 -4.56 -16.25
C ASP A 50 2.63 -3.92 -15.92
N ARG A 51 1.85 -4.57 -15.06
CA ARG A 51 0.58 -4.03 -14.57
C ARG A 51 0.81 -2.80 -13.70
N ALA A 52 1.79 -2.84 -12.81
CA ALA A 52 2.14 -1.69 -11.99
C ALA A 52 2.62 -0.50 -12.83
N GLU A 53 3.46 -0.75 -13.84
CA GLU A 53 3.90 0.27 -14.81
C GLU A 53 2.71 0.93 -15.50
N THR A 54 1.79 0.12 -16.02
CA THR A 54 0.57 0.61 -16.69
C THR A 54 -0.30 1.42 -15.73
N ASP A 55 -0.66 0.85 -14.59
CA ASP A 55 -1.67 1.41 -13.69
C ASP A 55 -1.14 2.66 -12.96
N ILE A 56 0.12 2.68 -12.53
CA ILE A 56 0.72 3.84 -11.83
C ILE A 56 0.94 5.00 -12.80
N SER A 57 1.42 4.74 -14.01
CA SER A 57 1.61 5.77 -15.02
C SER A 57 0.26 6.38 -15.43
N ALA A 58 -0.76 5.54 -15.64
CA ALA A 58 -2.11 6.00 -15.93
C ALA A 58 -2.70 6.84 -14.79
N CYS A 59 -2.41 6.51 -13.54
CA CYS A 59 -2.83 7.32 -12.38
C CYS A 59 -2.21 8.72 -12.40
N ALA A 60 -0.92 8.84 -12.72
CA ALA A 60 -0.24 10.14 -12.84
C ALA A 60 -0.82 10.97 -13.99
N GLU A 61 -0.96 10.36 -15.18
CA GLU A 61 -1.56 10.97 -16.37
C GLU A 61 -2.98 11.47 -16.09
N THR A 62 -3.82 10.60 -15.53
CA THR A 62 -5.22 10.95 -15.22
C THR A 62 -5.28 12.07 -14.20
N LEU A 63 -4.39 12.07 -13.21
CA LEU A 63 -4.33 13.13 -12.21
C LEU A 63 -3.95 14.46 -12.87
N ALA A 64 -2.92 14.49 -13.73
CA ALA A 64 -2.52 15.70 -14.45
C ALA A 64 -3.64 16.22 -15.37
N ALA A 65 -4.21 15.36 -16.20
CA ALA A 65 -5.27 15.69 -17.15
C ALA A 65 -6.55 16.22 -16.48
N LEU A 66 -6.82 15.84 -15.22
CA LEU A 66 -7.96 16.36 -14.47
C LEU A 66 -7.86 17.86 -14.17
N PHE A 67 -6.64 18.38 -14.04
CA PHE A 67 -6.38 19.77 -13.67
C PHE A 67 -5.97 20.65 -14.84
N GLU A 68 -5.52 20.05 -15.95
CA GLU A 68 -5.16 20.73 -17.19
C GLU A 68 -6.31 21.61 -17.73
N ASP A 69 -5.97 22.82 -18.18
CA ASP A 69 -6.93 23.82 -18.69
C ASP A 69 -8.05 24.20 -17.69
N THR A 70 -7.84 23.95 -16.40
CA THR A 70 -8.77 24.34 -15.34
C THR A 70 -8.19 25.45 -14.45
N ARG A 71 -9.05 26.09 -13.66
CA ARG A 71 -8.63 27.04 -12.63
C ARG A 71 -7.73 26.42 -11.54
N LEU A 72 -7.58 25.10 -11.51
CA LEU A 72 -6.83 24.34 -10.53
C LEU A 72 -5.50 23.82 -11.10
N GLU A 73 -5.15 24.16 -12.35
CA GLU A 73 -3.91 23.70 -12.99
C GLU A 73 -2.65 24.05 -12.17
N ALA A 74 -2.68 25.17 -11.44
CA ALA A 74 -1.60 25.58 -10.55
C ALA A 74 -1.32 24.59 -9.39
N ASP A 75 -2.29 23.75 -9.03
CA ASP A 75 -2.17 22.76 -7.97
C ASP A 75 -1.55 21.43 -8.45
N THR A 76 -1.40 21.23 -9.77
CA THR A 76 -0.91 19.98 -10.38
C THR A 76 0.47 19.55 -9.84
N ASP A 77 1.38 20.52 -9.64
CA ASP A 77 2.73 20.26 -9.11
C ASP A 77 2.68 19.61 -7.71
N ASP A 78 1.94 20.23 -6.80
CA ASP A 78 1.83 19.75 -5.43
C ASP A 78 1.07 18.41 -5.35
N LEU A 79 0.09 18.19 -6.21
CA LEU A 79 -0.69 16.94 -6.24
C LEU A 79 0.10 15.78 -6.82
N LEU A 80 0.78 15.95 -7.96
CA LEU A 80 1.67 14.94 -8.51
C LEU A 80 2.84 14.66 -7.56
N TRP A 81 3.41 15.70 -6.94
CA TRP A 81 4.45 15.51 -5.93
C TRP A 81 3.95 14.64 -4.78
N SER A 82 2.73 14.92 -4.30
CA SER A 82 2.11 14.20 -3.19
C SER A 82 1.80 12.74 -3.57
N PHE A 83 1.36 12.49 -4.81
CA PHE A 83 1.12 11.16 -5.33
C PHE A 83 2.38 10.30 -5.28
N THR A 84 3.52 10.79 -5.80
CA THR A 84 4.80 10.08 -5.65
C THR A 84 5.21 9.93 -4.18
N HIS A 85 4.94 10.95 -3.36
CA HIS A 85 5.34 10.98 -1.96
C HIS A 85 4.65 9.91 -1.10
N ILE A 86 3.45 9.42 -1.45
CA ILE A 86 2.77 8.38 -0.67
C ILE A 86 3.60 7.08 -0.62
N PHE A 87 4.21 6.70 -1.76
CA PHE A 87 5.07 5.52 -1.87
C PHE A 87 6.38 5.75 -1.14
N HIS A 88 6.97 6.93 -1.30
CA HIS A 88 8.18 7.31 -0.56
C HIS A 88 8.00 7.25 0.95
N ARG A 89 6.87 7.75 1.48
CA ARG A 89 6.54 7.67 2.91
C ARG A 89 6.35 6.23 3.35
N LYS A 90 5.70 5.40 2.53
CA LYS A 90 5.48 3.98 2.86
C LYS A 90 6.80 3.19 2.92
N LEU A 91 7.75 3.49 2.02
CA LEU A 91 9.10 2.94 2.06
C LEU A 91 9.81 3.30 3.35
N ALA A 92 9.78 4.56 3.78
CA ALA A 92 10.43 4.96 5.03
C ALA A 92 9.89 4.23 6.27
N VAL A 93 8.60 3.87 6.28
CA VAL A 93 8.02 3.03 7.35
C VAL A 93 8.53 1.59 7.26
N LEU A 94 8.58 1.03 6.05
CA LEU A 94 9.02 -0.34 5.82
C LEU A 94 10.52 -0.52 6.10
N ASP A 95 11.34 0.48 5.79
CA ASP A 95 12.77 0.50 6.05
C ASP A 95 13.07 0.38 7.54
N ARG A 96 12.35 1.12 8.38
CA ARG A 96 12.48 1.01 9.83
C ARG A 96 12.06 -0.36 10.35
N ALA A 97 10.98 -0.91 9.79
CA ALA A 97 10.52 -2.25 10.16
C ALA A 97 11.53 -3.35 9.76
N LEU A 98 12.19 -3.20 8.61
CA LEU A 98 13.29 -4.06 8.17
C LEU A 98 14.49 -3.95 9.12
N ASP A 99 14.90 -2.74 9.48
CA ASP A 99 16.00 -2.52 10.43
C ASP A 99 15.71 -3.18 11.79
N ASP A 100 14.48 -3.09 12.28
CA ASP A 100 14.04 -3.71 13.53
C ASP A 100 14.03 -5.25 13.43
N ASN A 101 13.52 -5.78 12.31
CA ASN A 101 13.51 -7.22 12.03
C ASN A 101 14.95 -7.78 11.93
N GLU A 102 15.86 -7.11 11.24
CA GLU A 102 17.27 -7.49 11.16
C GLU A 102 17.94 -7.51 12.54
N GLN A 103 17.66 -6.52 13.38
CA GLN A 103 18.17 -6.48 14.74
C GLN A 103 17.62 -7.63 15.58
N ALA A 104 16.34 -7.98 15.42
CA ALA A 104 15.72 -9.12 16.08
C ALA A 104 16.36 -10.44 15.65
N GLN A 105 16.55 -10.67 14.34
CA GLN A 105 17.26 -11.84 13.81
C GLN A 105 18.67 -11.95 14.39
N ARG A 106 19.46 -10.86 14.38
CA ARG A 106 20.83 -10.84 14.93
C ARG A 106 20.87 -11.10 16.43
N ARG A 107 19.87 -10.64 17.17
CA ARG A 107 19.76 -10.90 18.61
C ARG A 107 19.47 -12.38 18.86
N LEU A 108 18.46 -12.93 18.18
CA LEU A 108 18.05 -14.32 18.35
C LEU A 108 19.15 -15.30 17.94
N GLN A 109 19.89 -15.01 16.85
CA GLN A 109 21.08 -15.78 16.45
C GLN A 109 22.16 -15.82 17.53
N ARG A 110 22.42 -14.70 18.22
CA ARG A 110 23.40 -14.62 19.32
C ARG A 110 22.93 -15.35 20.58
N GLU A 111 21.63 -15.42 20.79
CA GLU A 111 20.99 -16.04 21.95
C GLU A 111 20.57 -17.50 21.71
N GLN A 112 21.00 -18.09 20.59
CA GLN A 112 20.72 -19.48 20.26
C GLN A 112 21.24 -20.42 21.35
N ASP A 113 20.36 -21.33 21.76
CA ASP A 113 20.64 -22.39 22.75
C ASP A 113 20.39 -23.79 22.18
N GLY A 114 20.09 -23.89 20.88
CA GLY A 114 19.77 -25.14 20.20
C GLY A 114 18.34 -25.62 20.43
N SER A 115 17.47 -24.84 21.09
CA SER A 115 16.05 -25.18 21.21
C SER A 115 15.31 -25.04 19.88
N GLU A 116 14.40 -25.96 19.61
CA GLU A 116 13.53 -25.90 18.42
C GLU A 116 12.69 -24.61 18.42
N VAL A 117 12.26 -24.15 19.60
CA VAL A 117 11.46 -22.92 19.75
C VAL A 117 12.20 -21.71 19.19
N LYS A 118 13.47 -21.49 19.56
CA LYS A 118 14.24 -20.36 19.04
C LYS A 118 14.61 -20.53 17.57
N SER A 119 14.79 -21.76 17.10
CA SER A 119 15.01 -22.02 15.67
C SER A 119 13.78 -21.64 14.84
N LEU A 120 12.58 -22.05 15.27
CA LEU A 120 11.32 -21.71 14.60
C LEU A 120 11.04 -20.21 14.66
N GLU A 121 11.33 -19.55 15.78
CA GLU A 121 11.19 -18.08 15.89
C GLU A 121 12.13 -17.35 14.92
N LEU A 122 13.36 -17.85 14.73
CA LEU A 122 14.29 -17.29 13.76
C LEU A 122 13.81 -17.50 12.32
N GLU A 123 13.34 -18.70 11.99
CA GLU A 123 12.76 -19.00 10.66
C GLU A 123 11.59 -18.07 10.34
N ARG A 124 10.71 -17.83 11.32
CA ARG A 124 9.61 -16.87 11.18
C ARG A 124 10.09 -15.45 10.92
N LEU A 125 11.06 -14.96 11.70
CA LEU A 125 11.62 -13.61 11.50
C LEU A 125 12.29 -13.46 10.13
N VAL A 126 12.95 -14.52 9.65
CA VAL A 126 13.56 -14.56 8.31
C VAL A 126 12.48 -14.50 7.22
N ALA A 127 11.42 -15.29 7.34
CA ALA A 127 10.31 -15.28 6.39
C ALA A 127 9.60 -13.91 6.37
N GLU A 128 9.41 -13.29 7.53
CA GLU A 128 8.85 -11.94 7.65
C GLU A 128 9.76 -10.90 6.98
N GLY A 129 11.07 -10.95 7.25
CA GLY A 129 12.06 -10.07 6.63
C GLY A 129 12.06 -10.20 5.11
N GLN A 130 11.97 -11.42 4.58
CA GLN A 130 11.88 -11.65 3.14
C GLN A 130 10.61 -11.02 2.54
N SER A 131 9.45 -11.21 3.17
CA SER A 131 8.20 -10.57 2.73
C SER A 131 8.31 -9.04 2.74
N MET A 132 8.97 -8.46 3.75
CA MET A 132 9.21 -7.02 3.80
C MET A 132 10.12 -6.54 2.66
N VAL A 133 11.18 -7.28 2.31
CA VAL A 133 12.08 -6.95 1.18
C VAL A 133 11.33 -6.98 -0.16
N GLU A 134 10.48 -7.98 -0.38
CA GLU A 134 9.67 -8.09 -1.59
C GLU A 134 8.70 -6.90 -1.72
N ARG A 135 8.02 -6.54 -0.62
CA ARG A 135 7.15 -5.35 -0.55
C ARG A 135 7.90 -4.05 -0.78
N ARG A 136 9.13 -3.93 -0.27
CA ARG A 136 10.00 -2.76 -0.47
C ARG A 136 10.31 -2.60 -1.96
N THR A 137 10.71 -3.68 -2.61
CA THR A 137 11.02 -3.69 -4.05
C THR A 137 9.83 -3.21 -4.88
N ALA A 138 8.63 -3.70 -4.59
CA ALA A 138 7.41 -3.26 -5.28
C ALA A 138 7.11 -1.77 -5.06
N LEU A 139 7.21 -1.29 -3.81
CA LEU A 139 6.96 0.11 -3.49
C LEU A 139 8.02 1.06 -4.06
N GLU A 140 9.28 0.61 -4.20
CA GLU A 140 10.32 1.35 -4.91
C GLU A 140 9.97 1.50 -6.40
N LEU A 141 9.52 0.42 -7.05
CA LEU A 141 9.03 0.48 -8.42
C LEU A 141 7.89 1.50 -8.56
N PHE A 142 6.88 1.46 -7.68
CA PHE A 142 5.73 2.37 -7.77
C PHE A 142 6.14 3.83 -7.56
N ARG A 143 7.05 4.10 -6.61
CA ARG A 143 7.61 5.43 -6.41
C ARG A 143 8.34 5.92 -7.65
N ASP A 144 9.15 5.07 -8.27
CA ASP A 144 9.99 5.46 -9.42
C ASP A 144 9.11 5.72 -10.66
N LEU A 145 8.10 4.88 -10.93
CA LEU A 145 7.09 5.10 -11.97
C LEU A 145 6.30 6.40 -11.74
N ALA A 146 5.84 6.65 -10.52
CA ALA A 146 5.15 7.89 -10.18
C ALA A 146 6.07 9.12 -10.31
N ALA A 147 7.38 8.98 -10.06
CA ALA A 147 8.36 10.03 -10.24
C ALA A 147 8.63 10.31 -11.73
N GLU A 148 8.62 9.27 -12.58
CA GLU A 148 8.68 9.42 -14.04
C GLU A 148 7.45 10.17 -14.57
N GLY A 149 6.25 9.82 -14.10
CA GLY A 149 5.04 10.58 -14.44
C GLY A 149 5.10 12.05 -13.99
N PHE A 150 5.60 12.33 -12.79
CA PHE A 150 5.84 13.70 -12.33
C PHE A 150 6.79 14.46 -13.27
N GLU A 151 7.93 13.85 -13.63
CA GLU A 151 8.92 14.48 -14.50
C GLU A 151 8.40 14.67 -15.93
N HIS A 152 7.62 13.72 -16.44
CA HIS A 152 6.97 13.82 -17.74
C HIS A 152 6.07 15.05 -17.84
N HIS A 153 5.21 15.27 -16.84
CA HIS A 153 4.24 16.37 -16.88
C HIS A 153 4.83 17.74 -16.51
N LEU A 154 5.81 17.79 -15.61
CA LEU A 154 6.31 19.05 -15.06
C LEU A 154 7.69 19.46 -15.58
N GLY A 155 8.33 18.59 -16.37
CA GLY A 155 9.65 18.84 -16.99
C GLY A 155 10.79 19.00 -15.99
N LYS A 156 10.59 18.57 -14.73
CA LYS A 156 11.56 18.66 -13.66
C LYS A 156 11.58 17.36 -12.84
N PRO A 157 12.74 16.93 -12.35
CA PRO A 157 12.84 15.69 -11.60
C PRO A 157 12.08 15.78 -10.27
N TRP A 158 11.45 14.68 -9.87
CA TRP A 158 10.86 14.58 -8.54
C TRP A 158 11.95 14.41 -7.47
N HIS A 159 11.86 15.19 -6.39
CA HIS A 159 12.71 15.04 -5.20
C HIS A 159 11.87 15.06 -3.92
N PRO A 160 12.21 14.22 -2.93
CA PRO A 160 11.60 14.32 -1.62
C PRO A 160 12.03 15.64 -0.96
N ARG A 161 11.10 16.32 -0.29
CA ARG A 161 11.35 17.58 0.45
C ARG A 161 12.25 17.36 1.66
N THR A 162 12.35 16.13 2.14
CA THR A 162 13.20 15.74 3.26
C THR A 162 13.64 14.29 3.07
N GLY A 163 14.89 13.99 3.41
CA GLY A 163 15.48 12.65 3.25
C GLY A 163 16.08 12.42 1.87
N SER A 164 16.65 11.23 1.68
CA SER A 164 17.26 10.82 0.42
C SER A 164 16.34 9.88 -0.35
N ARG A 165 16.38 9.95 -1.69
CA ARG A 165 15.77 8.95 -2.58
C ARG A 165 16.75 7.80 -2.79
N VAL A 166 16.81 6.86 -1.85
CA VAL A 166 17.59 5.62 -2.02
C VAL A 166 16.75 4.61 -2.81
N SER A 167 17.38 3.91 -3.75
CA SER A 167 16.80 2.79 -4.49
C SER A 167 17.66 1.56 -4.28
N HIS A 168 17.04 0.43 -3.89
CA HIS A 168 17.70 -0.83 -3.59
C HIS A 168 17.52 -1.87 -4.71
N ARG A 169 16.87 -1.47 -5.81
CA ARG A 169 16.52 -2.32 -6.97
C ARG A 169 17.71 -3.03 -7.63
N ASN A 170 18.94 -2.55 -7.43
CA ASN A 170 20.16 -3.20 -7.94
C ASN A 170 20.61 -4.41 -7.10
N LEU A 171 20.02 -4.67 -5.93
CA LEU A 171 20.33 -5.85 -5.11
C LEU A 171 19.59 -7.12 -5.57
N THR A 172 18.51 -6.99 -6.34
CA THR A 172 17.57 -8.10 -6.67
C THR A 172 17.98 -8.90 -7.91
N ALA A 173 18.81 -8.35 -8.80
CA ALA A 173 19.32 -9.10 -9.96
C ALA A 173 20.13 -10.34 -9.55
N ALA A 174 20.80 -10.30 -8.39
CA ALA A 174 21.51 -11.45 -7.83
C ALA A 174 20.58 -12.50 -7.16
N MET A 175 19.33 -12.16 -6.86
CA MET A 175 18.36 -13.08 -6.24
C MET A 175 17.45 -13.75 -7.28
N ILE A 176 17.15 -13.08 -8.40
CA ILE A 176 16.35 -13.65 -9.50
C ILE A 176 17.10 -14.82 -10.17
N ASP A 177 18.42 -14.70 -10.35
CA ASP A 177 19.27 -15.77 -10.92
C ASP A 177 19.35 -17.03 -10.02
N SER A 178 19.06 -16.91 -8.72
CA SER A 178 19.06 -18.05 -7.79
C SER A 178 17.80 -18.92 -7.88
N ARG A 179 16.69 -18.40 -8.42
CA ARG A 179 15.45 -19.16 -8.64
C ARG A 179 15.44 -19.93 -9.96
N ASP A 180 16.32 -19.59 -10.90
CA ASP A 180 16.49 -20.30 -12.18
C ASP A 180 17.46 -21.49 -12.09
N PHE A 181 17.97 -21.82 -10.89
CA PHE A 181 18.99 -22.86 -10.68
C PHE A 181 18.58 -24.06 -9.80
N ILE A 182 17.27 -24.36 -9.69
CA ILE A 182 16.73 -25.62 -9.16
C ILE A 182 15.80 -26.25 -10.19
#